data_AF-A0AAV5IAX7-F1
#
_entry.id   AF-A0AAV5IAX7-F1
#
_cell.length_a   1.000
_cell.length_b   1.000
_cell.length_c   1.000
_cell.angle_alpha   90.00
_cell.angle_beta   90.00
_cell.angle_gamma   90.00
#
_symmetry.space_group_name_H-M   'P 1'
#
loop_
_entity.id
_entity.type
_entity.pdbx_description
1 polymer ?
#
loop_
_entity_poly.entity_id
_entity_poly.type
_entity_poly.pdbx_seq_one_letter_code
_entity_poly.pdbx_strand_id
1 'polypeptide(L)'
;MSGGSSNGWFNKVAFTTMWGEGETLKDFSRKCDVESHNTNSGQKYKLGIDTFSDLTNEEFKAEMLQSYDADSGQTYKWVINTFTYLTNEEFKAMRNGYKHRSSRISVSSLKSSFKCEIMSSFAVTDTVDWRQNGALTAVKNQGCCWAFSAVAAVEGIVQITTGELFLPSEQELVDCDTSGIDQGCKGGLMDGAFEFIISNNGLTTETNYPDEGN
;
A
#
# COMPACT_ATOMS: atom_id res chain seq x y z
N MET A 1 -54.30 15.72 -1.61
CA MET A 1 -53.90 14.31 -1.73
C MET A 1 -52.42 14.32 -2.15
N SER A 2 -51.51 14.25 -1.16
CA SER A 2 -50.64 13.08 -0.88
C SER A 2 -49.70 12.79 -2.06
N GLY A 3 -48.37 12.90 -2.00
CA GLY A 3 -47.36 12.54 -0.99
C GLY A 3 -46.23 11.84 -1.80
N GLY A 4 -44.94 11.80 -1.47
CA GLY A 4 -44.18 12.30 -0.34
C GLY A 4 -42.67 12.29 -0.69
N SER A 5 -41.85 12.82 0.21
CA SER A 5 -40.38 12.71 0.19
C SER A 5 -39.94 12.21 1.56
N SER A 6 -39.20 11.10 1.58
CA SER A 6 -38.64 10.50 2.79
C SER A 6 -37.16 10.85 2.89
N ASN A 7 -36.84 11.85 3.71
CA ASN A 7 -35.50 12.04 4.26
C ASN A 7 -35.45 11.35 5.63
N GLY A 8 -34.71 10.26 5.72
CA GLY A 8 -34.50 9.50 6.95
C GLY A 8 -33.54 10.22 7.89
N TRP A 9 -34.12 10.81 8.93
CA TRP A 9 -33.43 11.21 10.15
C TRP A 9 -33.05 9.97 10.97
N PHE A 10 -31.84 9.95 11.52
CA PHE A 10 -31.65 9.40 12.86
C PHE A 10 -31.03 10.47 13.75
N ASN A 11 -31.89 11.01 14.63
CA ASN A 11 -31.54 11.79 15.81
C ASN A 11 -31.52 10.87 17.03
N LYS A 12 -30.62 11.15 17.98
CA LYS A 12 -30.79 11.15 19.46
C LYS A 12 -29.41 11.48 20.07
N VAL A 13 -29.12 12.73 20.45
CA VAL A 13 -29.38 13.43 21.75
C VAL A 13 -28.68 12.79 22.96
N ALA A 14 -27.74 13.53 23.57
CA ALA A 14 -27.72 13.84 25.01
C ALA A 14 -26.59 14.83 25.35
N PHE A 15 -26.95 16.04 25.80
CA PHE A 15 -26.12 16.85 26.68
C PHE A 15 -26.38 16.36 28.10
N THR A 16 -25.42 15.68 28.74
CA THR A 16 -25.34 15.53 30.20
C THR A 16 -23.90 15.21 30.62
N THR A 17 -23.57 15.70 31.82
CA THR A 17 -22.37 15.49 32.64
C THR A 17 -21.07 16.14 32.18
N MET A 18 -20.82 17.32 32.76
CA MET A 18 -19.49 17.80 33.13
C MET A 18 -18.67 16.65 33.73
N TRP A 19 -17.50 16.41 33.13
CA TRP A 19 -16.40 15.55 33.59
C TRP A 19 -16.75 14.05 33.68
N GLY A 20 -16.52 13.33 32.58
CA GLY A 20 -16.39 11.88 32.60
C GLY A 20 -15.06 11.49 33.26
N GLU A 21 -15.12 10.54 34.19
CA GLU A 21 -13.95 9.93 34.82
C GLU A 21 -13.06 9.27 33.75
N GLY A 22 -11.99 9.95 33.33
CA GLY A 22 -11.00 9.41 32.40
C GLY A 22 -10.30 10.43 31.50
N GLU A 23 -10.87 11.61 31.26
CA GLU A 23 -10.24 12.60 30.37
C GLU A 23 -9.04 13.27 31.05
N THR A 24 -7.82 13.03 30.54
CA THR A 24 -6.61 13.69 31.03
C THR A 24 -6.49 15.10 30.45
N LEU A 25 -5.75 16.01 31.11
CA LEU A 25 -5.53 17.39 30.60
C LEU A 25 -4.95 17.44 29.17
N LYS A 26 -4.26 16.38 28.73
CA LYS A 26 -3.74 16.25 27.36
C LYS A 26 -4.88 16.05 26.34
N ASP A 27 -5.91 15.30 26.71
CA ASP A 27 -7.09 15.00 25.88
C ASP A 27 -7.89 16.28 25.57
N PHE A 28 -8.08 17.13 26.59
CA PHE A 28 -8.74 18.42 26.43
C PHE A 28 -7.99 19.36 25.46
N SER A 29 -6.66 19.45 25.57
CA SER A 29 -5.86 20.30 24.68
C SER A 29 -5.96 19.85 23.22
N ARG A 30 -5.84 18.55 22.96
CA ARG A 30 -5.88 18.02 21.58
C ARG A 30 -7.27 18.07 20.97
N LYS A 31 -8.32 17.95 21.77
CA LYS A 31 -9.70 18.18 21.33
C LYS A 31 -9.91 19.59 20.82
N CYS A 32 -9.38 20.59 21.52
CA CYS A 32 -9.39 21.98 21.03
C CYS A 32 -8.58 22.15 19.73
N ASP A 33 -7.45 21.46 19.58
CA ASP A 33 -6.64 21.50 18.35
C ASP A 33 -7.39 20.89 17.16
N VAL A 34 -8.07 19.75 17.37
CA VAL A 34 -8.91 19.08 16.37
C VAL A 34 -10.11 19.96 15.99
N GLU A 35 -10.78 20.56 16.96
CA GLU A 35 -11.89 21.48 16.72
C GLU A 35 -11.43 22.75 15.97
N SER A 36 -10.27 23.29 16.31
CA SER A 36 -9.66 24.42 15.62
C SER A 36 -9.27 24.09 14.17
N HIS A 37 -8.70 22.91 13.94
CA HIS A 37 -8.40 22.44 12.58
C HIS A 37 -9.68 22.27 11.76
N ASN A 38 -10.70 21.62 12.32
CA ASN A 38 -11.95 21.30 11.62
C ASN A 38 -12.88 22.51 11.40
N THR A 39 -12.65 23.63 12.10
CA THR A 39 -13.39 24.88 11.92
C THR A 39 -12.79 25.77 10.82
N ASN A 40 -11.58 25.48 10.35
CA ASN A 40 -10.97 26.20 9.24
C ASN A 40 -11.49 25.67 7.89
N SER A 41 -12.19 26.54 7.14
CA SER A 41 -12.81 26.22 5.84
C SER A 41 -11.81 25.95 4.70
N GLY A 42 -10.51 26.17 4.92
CA GLY A 42 -9.44 25.85 3.96
C GLY A 42 -8.90 24.42 4.04
N GLN A 43 -9.30 23.63 5.04
CA GLN A 43 -8.80 22.26 5.21
C GLN A 43 -9.50 21.28 4.26
N LYS A 44 -8.70 20.42 3.60
CA LYS A 44 -9.21 19.39 2.68
C LYS A 44 -9.68 18.11 3.38
N TYR A 45 -9.41 17.99 4.68
CA TYR A 45 -9.74 16.84 5.50
C TYR A 45 -10.17 17.28 6.89
N LYS A 46 -10.76 16.36 7.65
CA LYS A 46 -11.12 16.58 9.05
C LYS A 46 -10.29 15.67 9.93
N LEU A 47 -9.82 16.19 11.05
CA LEU A 47 -9.21 15.39 12.11
C LEU A 47 -10.31 14.73 12.95
N GLY A 48 -10.16 13.44 13.23
CA GLY A 48 -10.95 12.72 14.21
C GLY A 48 -10.21 12.64 15.55
N ILE A 49 -10.94 12.41 16.63
CA ILE A 49 -10.36 11.93 17.89
C ILE A 49 -10.57 10.42 17.91
N ASP A 50 -9.47 9.68 17.99
CA ASP A 50 -9.45 8.24 18.19
C ASP A 50 -8.74 7.90 19.52
N THR A 51 -8.73 6.61 19.87
CA THR A 51 -8.12 6.09 21.10
C THR A 51 -6.59 6.27 21.15
N PHE A 52 -5.97 6.75 20.07
CA PHE A 52 -4.53 6.99 19.98
C PHE A 52 -4.19 8.48 19.92
N SER A 53 -5.21 9.33 19.81
CA SER A 53 -5.08 10.77 19.63
C SER A 53 -4.46 11.47 20.83
N ASP A 54 -4.49 10.84 22.00
CA ASP A 54 -3.91 11.29 23.26
C ASP A 54 -2.47 10.79 23.47
N LEU A 55 -2.04 9.75 22.74
CA LEU A 55 -0.71 9.18 22.86
C LEU A 55 0.32 10.00 22.08
N THR A 56 1.50 10.18 22.66
CA THR A 56 2.73 10.53 21.92
C THR A 56 3.26 9.30 21.19
N ASN A 57 4.15 9.47 20.21
CA ASN A 57 4.80 8.33 19.55
C ASN A 57 5.48 7.39 20.56
N GLU A 58 6.06 7.93 21.64
CA GLU A 58 6.68 7.10 22.68
C GLU A 58 5.64 6.38 23.55
N GLU A 59 4.54 7.04 23.93
CA GLU A 59 3.43 6.40 24.66
C GLU A 59 2.74 5.34 23.81
N PHE A 60 2.50 5.61 22.52
CA PHE A 60 1.95 4.66 21.57
C PHE A 60 2.87 3.45 21.39
N LYS A 61 4.18 3.68 21.19
CA LYS A 61 5.17 2.60 21.08
C LYS A 61 5.23 1.80 22.37
N ALA A 62 5.18 2.48 23.51
CA ALA A 62 5.14 1.84 24.81
C ALA A 62 3.90 0.92 24.94
N GLU A 63 2.72 1.42 24.61
CA GLU A 63 1.49 0.68 24.83
C GLU A 63 1.25 -0.43 23.80
N MET A 64 1.52 -0.16 22.53
CA MET A 64 1.16 -1.04 21.41
C MET A 64 2.31 -1.94 20.95
N LEU A 65 3.57 -1.54 21.16
CA LEU A 65 4.75 -2.26 20.66
C LEU A 65 5.61 -2.88 21.77
N GLN A 66 5.45 -2.53 23.07
CA GLN A 66 6.24 -3.14 24.14
C GLN A 66 6.06 -4.66 24.23
N SER A 67 4.86 -5.19 23.99
CA SER A 67 4.63 -6.64 24.02
C SER A 67 5.37 -7.39 22.91
N TYR A 68 5.70 -6.71 21.81
CA TYR A 68 6.40 -7.29 20.66
C TYR A 68 7.93 -7.21 20.78
N ASP A 69 8.44 -6.14 21.40
CA ASP A 69 9.89 -5.90 21.56
C ASP A 69 10.47 -6.50 22.86
N ALA A 70 9.66 -6.78 23.88
CA ALA A 70 10.17 -7.03 25.22
C ALA A 70 10.85 -8.40 25.42
N ASP A 71 10.48 -9.50 24.73
CA ASP A 71 11.05 -10.83 25.06
C ASP A 71 10.75 -11.98 24.07
N SER A 72 11.16 -11.92 22.79
CA SER A 72 10.61 -12.88 21.80
C SER A 72 11.59 -13.62 20.88
N GLY A 73 12.89 -13.35 20.92
CA GLY A 73 13.84 -13.97 19.97
C GLY A 73 13.56 -13.62 18.50
N GLN A 74 12.79 -12.57 18.24
CA GLN A 74 12.49 -12.06 16.90
C GLN A 74 13.76 -11.48 16.25
N THR A 75 13.91 -11.72 14.95
CA THR A 75 15.04 -11.20 14.13
C THR A 75 14.75 -9.84 13.50
N TYR A 76 13.62 -9.23 13.84
CA TYR A 76 13.13 -7.96 13.27
C TYR A 76 12.57 -7.06 14.39
N LYS A 77 12.44 -5.76 14.09
CA LYS A 77 11.97 -4.74 15.04
C LYS A 77 10.75 -4.03 14.48
N TRP A 78 9.80 -3.70 15.35
CA TRP A 78 8.63 -2.90 14.99
C TRP A 78 8.90 -1.40 15.16
N VAL A 79 8.38 -0.60 14.23
CA VAL A 79 8.52 0.86 14.24
C VAL A 79 7.21 1.50 13.80
N ILE A 80 6.89 2.67 14.37
CA ILE A 80 5.77 3.50 13.96
C ILE A 80 5.98 3.99 12.52
N ASN A 81 4.97 3.86 11.68
CA ASN A 81 4.95 4.31 10.30
C ASN A 81 3.56 4.84 9.91
N THR A 82 3.38 5.21 8.65
CA THR A 82 2.12 5.77 8.12
C THR A 82 0.92 4.81 8.20
N PHE A 83 1.10 3.54 8.52
CA PHE A 83 0.01 2.57 8.68
C PHE A 83 -0.34 2.30 10.14
N THR A 84 0.41 2.86 11.08
CA THR A 84 0.27 2.56 12.51
C THR A 84 -1.08 2.95 13.10
N TYR A 85 -1.75 3.94 12.50
CA TYR A 85 -3.08 4.40 12.91
C TYR A 85 -4.23 3.72 12.16
N LEU A 86 -3.94 2.84 11.18
CA LEU A 86 -4.98 2.18 10.40
C LEU A 86 -5.48 0.94 11.14
N THR A 87 -6.81 0.77 11.16
CA THR A 87 -7.43 -0.52 11.47
C THR A 87 -7.04 -1.56 10.44
N ASN A 88 -7.19 -2.84 10.79
CA ASN A 88 -6.94 -3.93 9.84
C ASN A 88 -7.84 -3.83 8.61
N GLU A 89 -9.07 -3.36 8.79
CA GLU A 89 -10.07 -3.15 7.74
C GLU A 89 -9.65 -2.02 6.79
N GLU A 90 -9.23 -0.87 7.33
CA GLU A 90 -8.72 0.25 6.53
C GLU A 90 -7.43 -0.12 5.79
N PHE A 91 -6.51 -0.80 6.47
CA PHE A 91 -5.29 -1.29 5.86
C PHE A 91 -5.58 -2.26 4.71
N LYS A 92 -6.50 -3.21 4.91
CA LYS A 92 -6.90 -4.16 3.86
C LYS A 92 -7.60 -3.47 2.69
N ALA A 93 -8.49 -2.53 2.97
CA ALA A 93 -9.19 -1.76 1.94
C ALA A 93 -8.22 -0.92 1.09
N MET A 94 -7.14 -0.42 1.72
CA MET A 94 -6.13 0.40 1.05
C MET A 94 -5.06 -0.42 0.32
N ARG A 95 -4.62 -1.57 0.85
CA ARG A 95 -3.38 -2.25 0.41
C ARG A 95 -3.55 -3.70 -0.06
N ASN A 96 -4.65 -4.38 0.24
CA ASN A 96 -4.83 -5.81 -0.06
C ASN A 96 -5.87 -6.03 -1.18
N GLY A 97 -5.48 -5.74 -2.42
CA GLY A 97 -6.27 -6.05 -3.62
C GLY A 97 -6.03 -7.45 -4.20
N TYR A 98 -5.01 -8.20 -3.75
CA TYR A 98 -4.62 -9.46 -4.39
C TYR A 98 -5.79 -10.45 -4.51
N LYS A 99 -6.15 -10.79 -5.75
CA LYS A 99 -7.20 -11.76 -6.05
C LYS A 99 -6.56 -13.09 -6.42
N HIS A 100 -6.61 -14.04 -5.48
CA HIS A 100 -6.16 -15.39 -5.75
C HIS A 100 -6.93 -16.00 -6.93
N ARG A 101 -6.22 -16.47 -7.95
CA ARG A 101 -6.83 -17.17 -9.09
C ARG A 101 -7.44 -18.48 -8.57
N SER A 102 -8.77 -18.54 -8.49
CA SER A 102 -9.51 -19.71 -7.99
C SER A 102 -9.36 -20.95 -8.89
N SER A 103 -8.97 -20.77 -10.14
CA SER A 103 -8.60 -21.87 -11.02
C SER A 103 -7.13 -22.20 -10.82
N ARG A 104 -6.84 -23.44 -10.41
CA ARG A 104 -5.52 -24.05 -10.59
C ARG A 104 -5.15 -23.86 -12.06
N ILE A 105 -4.28 -22.90 -12.37
CA ILE A 105 -3.56 -22.96 -13.63
C ILE A 105 -2.81 -24.27 -13.52
N SER A 106 -3.21 -25.25 -14.33
CA SER A 106 -2.42 -26.46 -14.45
C SER A 106 -1.03 -26.01 -14.86
N VAL A 107 -0.04 -26.26 -14.00
CA VAL A 107 1.38 -25.94 -14.24
C VAL A 107 1.84 -26.50 -15.60
N SER A 108 1.10 -27.46 -16.17
CA SER A 108 1.25 -27.98 -17.53
C SER A 108 0.94 -27.01 -18.68
N SER A 109 0.30 -25.87 -18.44
CA SER A 109 -0.06 -24.86 -19.45
C SER A 109 0.90 -23.67 -19.47
N LEU A 110 1.79 -23.55 -18.48
CA LEU A 110 2.90 -22.61 -18.53
C LEU A 110 3.93 -23.19 -19.51
N LYS A 111 3.96 -22.68 -20.75
CA LYS A 111 4.93 -23.10 -21.77
C LYS A 111 6.38 -22.77 -21.41
N SER A 112 6.61 -22.02 -20.34
CA SER A 112 7.94 -21.80 -19.80
C SER A 112 8.16 -22.77 -18.64
N SER A 113 8.70 -23.95 -18.94
CA SER A 113 9.49 -24.67 -17.94
C SER A 113 10.55 -23.67 -17.49
N PHE A 114 10.55 -23.26 -16.22
CA PHE A 114 11.62 -22.46 -15.64
C PHE A 114 12.92 -23.25 -15.87
N LYS A 115 13.64 -22.94 -16.94
CA LYS A 115 14.89 -23.61 -17.29
C LYS A 115 15.95 -22.94 -16.44
N CYS A 116 16.05 -23.40 -15.20
CA CYS A 116 17.29 -23.27 -14.47
C CYS A 116 18.28 -24.21 -15.19
N GLU A 117 18.93 -23.71 -16.24
CA GLU A 117 20.20 -24.28 -16.63
C GLU A 117 21.13 -23.98 -15.46
N ILE A 118 21.29 -24.98 -14.58
CA ILE A 118 22.39 -24.97 -13.63
C ILE A 118 23.64 -25.01 -14.51
N MET A 119 24.16 -23.83 -14.85
CA MET A 119 25.51 -23.69 -15.34
C MET A 119 26.40 -24.20 -14.22
N SER A 120 26.82 -25.47 -14.34
CA SER A 120 27.60 -26.20 -13.33
C SER A 120 28.93 -25.52 -12.92
N SER A 121 29.26 -24.39 -13.54
CA SER A 121 30.47 -23.61 -13.32
C SER A 121 30.24 -22.20 -12.74
N PHE A 122 29.01 -21.79 -12.42
CA PHE A 122 28.80 -20.48 -11.78
C PHE A 122 28.87 -20.63 -10.26
N ALA A 123 29.93 -20.11 -9.65
CA ALA A 123 30.00 -19.94 -8.21
C ALA A 123 28.95 -18.88 -7.83
N VAL A 124 27.76 -19.34 -7.46
CA VAL A 124 26.75 -18.48 -6.84
C VAL A 124 27.35 -17.99 -5.53
N THR A 125 27.48 -16.68 -5.38
CA THR A 125 27.95 -16.08 -4.15
C THR A 125 26.92 -16.30 -3.05
N ASP A 126 27.36 -16.47 -1.80
CA ASP A 126 26.46 -16.65 -0.65
C ASP A 126 25.48 -15.48 -0.47
N THR A 127 25.77 -14.33 -1.07
CA THR A 127 24.95 -13.12 -1.05
C THR A 127 24.91 -12.48 -2.43
N VAL A 128 23.72 -12.03 -2.85
CA VAL A 128 23.51 -11.22 -4.06
C VAL A 128 22.66 -10.01 -3.70
N ASP A 129 23.12 -8.80 -4.06
CA ASP A 129 22.39 -7.55 -3.88
C ASP A 129 22.34 -6.76 -5.19
N TRP A 130 21.21 -6.87 -5.91
CA TRP A 130 21.01 -6.21 -7.20
C TRP A 130 21.04 -4.68 -7.12
N ARG A 131 20.87 -4.08 -5.94
CA ARG A 131 21.01 -2.63 -5.74
C ARG A 131 22.46 -2.18 -5.98
N GLN A 132 23.42 -3.01 -5.59
CA GLN A 132 24.85 -2.73 -5.80
C GLN A 132 25.26 -2.86 -7.27
N ASN A 133 24.43 -3.54 -8.07
CA ASN A 133 24.65 -3.75 -9.51
C ASN A 133 23.89 -2.71 -10.37
N GLY A 134 23.29 -1.70 -9.75
CA GLY A 134 22.55 -0.64 -10.43
C GLY A 134 21.18 -1.08 -10.96
N ALA A 135 20.77 -2.33 -10.76
CA ALA A 135 19.57 -2.95 -11.34
C ALA A 135 18.25 -2.54 -10.67
N LEU A 136 18.25 -1.53 -9.80
CA LEU A 136 17.07 -1.10 -9.06
C LEU A 136 17.03 0.42 -8.95
N THR A 137 15.82 0.95 -9.09
CA THR A 137 15.51 2.37 -8.94
C THR A 137 15.27 2.73 -7.47
N ALA A 138 15.02 4.02 -7.19
CA ALA A 138 14.68 4.46 -5.84
C ALA A 138 13.34 3.84 -5.39
N VAL A 139 13.19 3.69 -4.07
CA VAL A 139 11.93 3.19 -3.47
C VAL A 139 10.79 4.14 -3.82
N LYS A 140 9.72 3.60 -4.43
CA LYS A 140 8.49 4.33 -4.77
C LYS A 140 7.39 4.09 -3.72
N ASN A 141 6.38 4.98 -3.64
CA ASN A 141 5.25 4.82 -2.73
C ASN A 141 4.07 4.19 -3.46
N GLN A 142 3.90 2.88 -3.29
CA GLN A 142 2.90 2.12 -4.03
C GLN A 142 1.47 2.46 -3.58
N GLY A 143 0.57 2.61 -4.55
CA GLY A 143 -0.86 2.34 -4.42
C GLY A 143 -1.19 0.89 -4.75
N CYS A 144 -0.98 0.54 -6.03
CA CYS A 144 -1.34 -0.75 -6.60
C CYS A 144 -0.12 -1.70 -6.66
N CYS A 145 0.10 -2.50 -5.62
CA CYS A 145 1.34 -3.30 -5.42
C CYS A 145 1.76 -4.22 -6.57
N TRP A 146 0.81 -4.77 -7.32
CA TRP A 146 1.07 -5.69 -8.44
C TRP A 146 1.77 -4.99 -9.61
N ALA A 147 1.36 -3.76 -9.93
CA ALA A 147 1.92 -2.96 -11.02
C ALA A 147 3.38 -2.57 -10.71
N PHE A 148 3.64 -2.09 -9.49
CA PHE A 148 4.99 -1.80 -9.01
C PHE A 148 5.91 -3.02 -9.04
N SER A 149 5.40 -4.18 -8.64
CA SER A 149 6.16 -5.43 -8.67
C SER A 149 6.55 -5.83 -10.11
N ALA A 150 5.61 -5.71 -11.06
CA ALA A 150 5.87 -5.99 -12.47
C ALA A 150 6.86 -4.99 -13.09
N VAL A 151 6.65 -3.69 -12.86
CA VAL A 151 7.53 -2.62 -13.37
C VAL A 151 8.94 -2.77 -12.83
N ALA A 152 9.13 -2.98 -11.52
CA ALA A 152 10.45 -3.16 -10.93
C ALA A 152 11.19 -4.38 -11.51
N ALA A 153 10.48 -5.46 -11.84
CA ALA A 153 11.08 -6.61 -12.51
C ALA A 153 11.53 -6.29 -13.94
N VAL A 154 10.75 -5.49 -14.68
CA VAL A 154 11.09 -5.02 -16.03
C VAL A 154 12.26 -4.03 -16.00
N GLU A 155 12.26 -3.07 -15.08
CA GLU A 155 13.37 -2.16 -14.81
C GLU A 155 14.67 -2.95 -14.59
N GLY A 156 14.63 -3.94 -13.69
CA GLY A 156 15.79 -4.74 -13.35
C GLY A 156 16.35 -5.53 -14.52
N ILE A 157 15.50 -6.21 -15.30
CA ILE A 157 15.98 -7.01 -16.45
C ILE A 157 16.51 -6.12 -17.57
N VAL A 158 15.90 -4.95 -17.83
CA VAL A 158 16.42 -3.98 -18.81
C VAL A 158 17.80 -3.51 -18.38
N GLN A 159 17.95 -3.04 -17.15
CA GLN A 159 19.24 -2.58 -16.63
C GLN A 159 20.32 -3.68 -16.65
N ILE A 160 19.97 -4.94 -16.36
CA ILE A 160 20.91 -6.07 -16.42
C ILE A 160 21.33 -6.39 -17.87
N THR A 161 20.42 -6.30 -18.83
CA THR A 161 20.66 -6.75 -20.21
C THR A 161 21.21 -5.66 -21.11
N THR A 162 20.80 -4.40 -20.93
CA THR A 162 21.20 -3.26 -21.76
C THR A 162 22.17 -2.32 -21.05
N GLY A 163 22.15 -2.29 -19.72
CA GLY A 163 22.88 -1.29 -18.93
C GLY A 163 22.17 0.07 -18.86
N GLU A 164 20.97 0.19 -19.42
CA GLU A 164 20.23 1.45 -19.48
C GLU A 164 19.22 1.59 -18.33
N LEU A 165 19.18 2.79 -17.74
CA LEU A 165 18.20 3.14 -16.72
C LEU A 165 16.89 3.55 -17.40
N PHE A 166 16.02 2.57 -17.63
CA PHE A 166 14.66 2.80 -18.09
C PHE A 166 13.71 2.87 -16.89
N LEU A 167 12.85 3.89 -16.84
CA LEU A 167 11.84 4.09 -15.79
C LEU A 167 10.44 3.94 -16.41
N PRO A 168 9.88 2.72 -16.47
CA PRO A 168 8.52 2.47 -16.96
C PRO A 168 7.47 3.10 -16.04
N SER A 169 6.33 3.47 -16.61
CA SER A 169 5.18 3.97 -15.85
C SER A 169 4.41 2.83 -15.20
N GLU A 170 4.31 2.84 -13.87
CA GLU A 170 3.35 1.99 -13.16
C GLU A 170 1.90 2.37 -13.47
N GLN A 171 1.62 3.66 -13.66
CA GLN A 171 0.27 4.18 -13.87
C GLN A 171 -0.33 3.68 -15.18
N GLU A 172 0.47 3.51 -16.24
CA GLU A 172 0.00 2.91 -17.49
C GLU A 172 -0.55 1.50 -17.27
N LEU A 173 0.13 0.66 -16.46
CA LEU A 173 -0.40 -0.66 -16.11
C LEU A 173 -1.69 -0.55 -15.30
N VAL A 174 -1.75 0.35 -14.33
CA VAL A 174 -2.93 0.54 -13.48
C VAL A 174 -4.16 0.92 -14.29
N ASP A 175 -3.99 1.80 -15.29
CA ASP A 175 -5.10 2.36 -16.07
C ASP A 175 -5.46 1.53 -17.30
N CYS A 176 -4.48 0.87 -17.93
CA CYS A 176 -4.65 0.23 -19.23
C CYS A 176 -4.77 -1.31 -19.13
N ASP A 177 -4.10 -1.94 -18.16
CA ASP A 177 -4.24 -3.38 -17.93
C ASP A 177 -5.44 -3.67 -17.02
N THR A 178 -6.63 -3.51 -17.62
CA THR A 178 -7.94 -3.68 -16.96
C THR A 178 -8.65 -4.95 -17.41
N SER A 179 -7.91 -5.85 -18.07
CA SER A 179 -8.46 -7.07 -18.64
C SER A 179 -8.32 -8.25 -17.66
N GLY A 180 -9.27 -9.19 -17.68
CA GLY A 180 -9.16 -10.41 -16.87
C GLY A 180 -9.24 -10.18 -15.35
N ILE A 181 -8.13 -10.42 -14.64
CA ILE A 181 -8.06 -10.39 -13.17
C ILE A 181 -7.63 -9.00 -12.66
N ASP A 182 -6.99 -8.22 -13.52
CA ASP A 182 -6.37 -6.95 -13.19
C ASP A 182 -7.45 -5.84 -13.14
N GLN A 183 -7.48 -5.12 -12.02
CA GLN A 183 -8.52 -4.13 -11.68
C GLN A 183 -7.92 -2.86 -11.08
N GLY A 184 -6.81 -2.39 -11.66
CA GLY A 184 -6.05 -1.25 -11.13
C GLY A 184 -5.68 -1.47 -9.67
N CYS A 185 -5.95 -0.50 -8.80
CA CYS A 185 -5.65 -0.61 -7.36
C CYS A 185 -6.51 -1.63 -6.59
N LYS A 186 -7.54 -2.21 -7.21
CA LYS A 186 -8.31 -3.31 -6.61
C LYS A 186 -7.62 -4.67 -6.76
N GLY A 187 -6.41 -4.68 -7.33
CA GLY A 187 -5.53 -5.83 -7.42
C GLY A 187 -5.30 -6.32 -8.84
N GLY A 188 -4.23 -7.09 -8.99
CA GLY A 188 -3.80 -7.70 -10.23
C GLY A 188 -2.68 -8.72 -10.00
N LEU A 189 -2.19 -9.32 -11.08
CA LEU A 189 -1.13 -10.33 -11.09
C LEU A 189 0.02 -9.87 -11.99
N MET A 190 1.25 -10.03 -11.50
CA MET A 190 2.45 -9.67 -12.26
C MET A 190 2.55 -10.42 -13.60
N ASP A 191 2.11 -11.69 -13.65
CA ASP A 191 2.10 -12.46 -14.90
C ASP A 191 1.18 -11.84 -15.97
N GLY A 192 0.00 -11.33 -15.55
CA GLY A 192 -0.92 -10.62 -16.43
C GLY A 192 -0.31 -9.32 -16.95
N ALA A 193 0.34 -8.57 -16.05
CA ALA A 193 1.10 -7.38 -16.42
C ALA A 193 2.16 -7.67 -17.48
N PHE A 194 2.92 -8.76 -17.35
CA PHE A 194 3.93 -9.12 -18.36
C PHE A 194 3.30 -9.48 -19.72
N GLU A 195 2.17 -10.20 -19.73
CA GLU A 195 1.42 -10.47 -20.95
C GLU A 195 0.90 -9.17 -21.59
N PHE A 196 0.38 -8.24 -20.79
CA PHE A 196 -0.03 -6.92 -21.25
C PHE A 196 1.14 -6.17 -21.89
N ILE A 197 2.29 -6.05 -21.21
CA ILE A 197 3.48 -5.33 -21.72
C ILE A 197 3.93 -5.90 -23.07
N ILE A 198 3.95 -7.22 -23.21
CA ILE A 198 4.29 -7.88 -24.49
C ILE A 198 3.27 -7.50 -25.58
N SER A 199 1.98 -7.54 -25.26
CA SER A 199 0.90 -7.23 -26.22
C SER A 199 0.82 -5.74 -26.60
N ASN A 200 1.13 -4.86 -25.65
CA ASN A 200 1.17 -3.40 -25.77
C ASN A 200 2.49 -2.92 -26.42
N ASN A 201 3.42 -3.85 -26.69
CA ASN A 201 4.71 -3.59 -27.31
C ASN A 201 5.60 -2.65 -26.46
N GLY A 202 5.52 -2.79 -25.13
CA GLY A 202 6.27 -2.02 -24.14
C GLY A 202 5.38 -1.21 -23.20
N LEU A 203 6.04 -0.39 -22.39
CA LEU A 203 5.43 0.66 -21.57
C LEU A 203 6.05 2.00 -21.95
N THR A 204 5.30 3.07 -21.73
CA THR A 204 5.79 4.43 -21.68
C THR A 204 6.61 4.67 -20.41
N THR A 205 7.24 5.83 -20.33
CA THR A 205 8.05 6.22 -19.18
C THR A 205 7.23 6.90 -18.10
N GLU A 206 7.70 6.83 -16.86
CA GLU A 206 7.16 7.56 -15.71
C GLU A 206 7.08 9.08 -15.97
N THR A 207 8.00 9.63 -16.77
CA THR A 207 7.96 11.07 -17.14
C THR A 207 6.77 11.38 -18.07
N ASN A 208 6.42 10.45 -18.95
CA ASN A 208 5.32 10.65 -19.90
C ASN A 208 3.95 10.33 -19.29
N TYR A 209 3.91 9.40 -18.33
CA TYR A 209 2.70 9.01 -17.62
C TYR A 209 3.03 8.82 -16.13
N PRO A 210 3.02 9.93 -15.35
CA PRO A 210 3.39 9.88 -13.94
C PRO A 210 2.38 9.14 -13.08
N ASP A 211 2.85 8.55 -11.98
CA ASP A 211 2.01 8.00 -10.91
C ASP A 211 1.13 9.08 -10.27
N GLU A 212 -0.17 8.77 -10.16
CA GLU A 212 -1.15 9.66 -9.53
C GLU A 212 -1.23 9.47 -8.00
N GLY A 213 -0.50 8.48 -7.44
CA GLY A 213 -0.44 8.22 -6.01
C GLY A 213 -1.72 7.56 -5.46
N ASN A 214 -2.30 6.67 -6.28
CA ASN A 214 -3.58 6.00 -6.03
C ASN A 214 -3.63 5.10 -4.78
#